data_AF-A0A1X6N809-F1
#
_entry.id   AF-A0A1X6N809-F1
#
_cell.length_a   1.000
_cell.length_b   1.000
_cell.length_c   1.000
_cell.angle_alpha   90.00
_cell.angle_beta   90.00
_cell.angle_gamma   90.00
#
_symmetry.space_group_name_H-M   'P 1'
#
loop_
_entity.id
_entity.type
_entity.pdbx_description
1 polymer ?
#
loop_
_entity_poly.entity_id
_entity_poly.type
_entity_poly.pdbx_seq_one_letter_code
_entity_poly.pdbx_strand_id
1 'polypeptide(L)'
;MGPTGAGKTTFINLASGSQLRVGSGLESETAYIQLSKPFILDKYQIVLIDTPGFDDTTKSEADVLRGIAEYLATMHTRKQYLHGIIYLHRITDNRMGGTALRNFRMFRELCGGDALANCAVVLNMWNEVSDDIRRAREKELRETDVFFKPAIDAGTLMMHHEGGAPSARAILSQIAQNNPRPFLIQREIVDMGKPISETSAGLVLLGDLAAKHLKQLAQLHEMEAELEEAVRQKDEKEQRELEEIQLKTKRERDRLEEEQRRIRDAPAVATEVPLRTVGPLQTIVTKVWRAWRALRERV
;
A
#
# COMPACT_ATOMS: atom_id res chain seq x y z
N MET A 1 -4.00 2.58 2.40
CA MET A 1 -2.98 1.52 2.21
C MET A 1 -3.47 0.21 2.82
N GLY A 2 -2.82 -0.91 2.50
CA GLY A 2 -3.20 -2.26 2.96
C GLY A 2 -3.19 -3.28 1.81
N PRO A 3 -3.25 -4.59 2.10
CA PRO A 3 -3.18 -5.64 1.10
C PRO A 3 -4.34 -5.56 0.08
N THR A 4 -4.17 -6.25 -1.04
CA THR A 4 -5.24 -6.43 -2.04
C THR A 4 -6.45 -7.11 -1.39
N GLY A 5 -7.65 -6.66 -1.75
CA GLY A 5 -8.89 -7.17 -1.15
C GLY A 5 -9.20 -6.67 0.27
N ALA A 6 -8.37 -5.81 0.87
CA ALA A 6 -8.64 -5.26 2.21
C ALA A 6 -9.83 -4.27 2.28
N GLY A 7 -10.47 -3.96 1.15
CA GLY A 7 -11.63 -3.05 1.08
C GLY A 7 -11.29 -1.56 1.01
N LYS A 8 -10.08 -1.19 0.55
CA LYS A 8 -9.62 0.22 0.44
C LYS A 8 -10.58 1.10 -0.38
N THR A 9 -10.84 0.71 -1.62
CA THR A 9 -11.73 1.45 -2.53
C THR A 9 -13.17 1.48 -2.02
N THR A 10 -13.66 0.37 -1.47
CA THR A 10 -14.99 0.27 -0.86
C THR A 10 -15.14 1.24 0.31
N PHE A 11 -14.14 1.29 1.21
CA PHE A 11 -14.10 2.23 2.33
C PHE A 11 -14.19 3.68 1.83
N ILE A 12 -13.43 4.03 0.79
CA ILE A 12 -13.43 5.38 0.21
C ILE A 12 -14.80 5.73 -0.38
N ASN A 13 -15.42 4.81 -1.11
CA ASN A 13 -16.75 5.01 -1.69
C ASN A 13 -17.82 5.19 -0.60
N LEU A 14 -17.80 4.36 0.45
CA LEU A 14 -18.71 4.47 1.59
C LEU A 14 -18.58 5.80 2.32
N ALA A 15 -17.35 6.26 2.57
CA ALA A 15 -17.11 7.50 3.28
C ALA A 15 -17.53 8.74 2.47
N SER A 16 -17.12 8.77 1.19
CA SER A 16 -17.19 9.97 0.35
C SER A 16 -18.44 10.05 -0.54
N GLY A 17 -19.16 8.94 -0.74
CA GLY A 17 -20.20 8.84 -1.78
C GLY A 17 -19.65 8.84 -3.20
N SER A 18 -18.34 8.62 -3.38
CA SER A 18 -17.73 8.45 -4.70
C SER A 18 -18.10 7.10 -5.32
N GLN A 19 -17.85 6.97 -6.62
CA GLN A 19 -18.00 5.72 -7.38
C GLN A 19 -16.65 5.37 -8.00
N LEU A 20 -15.61 5.28 -7.16
CA LEU A 20 -14.34 4.73 -7.58
C LEU A 20 -14.55 3.26 -7.96
N ARG A 21 -13.85 2.82 -9.00
CA ARG A 21 -14.03 1.47 -9.52
C ARG A 21 -13.52 0.46 -8.51
N VAL A 22 -14.44 -0.26 -7.87
CA VAL A 22 -14.11 -1.37 -6.98
C VAL A 22 -13.88 -2.61 -7.84
N GLY A 23 -12.69 -3.20 -7.78
CA GLY A 23 -12.44 -4.50 -8.41
C GLY A 23 -13.25 -5.58 -7.71
N SER A 24 -14.16 -6.24 -8.42
CA SER A 24 -15.00 -7.33 -7.88
C SER A 24 -14.46 -8.72 -8.23
N GLY A 25 -13.30 -8.82 -8.90
CA GLY A 25 -12.64 -10.07 -9.29
C GLY A 25 -11.39 -10.42 -8.45
N LEU A 26 -10.79 -11.58 -8.77
CA LEU A 26 -9.51 -12.05 -8.21
C LEU A 26 -8.29 -11.27 -8.76
N GLU A 27 -8.49 -10.48 -9.81
CA GLU A 27 -7.48 -9.57 -10.36
C GLU A 27 -7.56 -8.23 -9.63
N SER A 28 -6.42 -7.74 -9.15
CA SER A 28 -6.35 -6.43 -8.51
C SER A 28 -6.43 -5.33 -9.56
N GLU A 29 -7.53 -4.58 -9.58
CA GLU A 29 -7.85 -3.64 -10.68
C GLU A 29 -7.50 -2.17 -10.38
N THR A 30 -6.93 -1.85 -9.21
CA THR A 30 -6.46 -0.47 -8.92
C THR A 30 -5.10 -0.25 -9.55
N ALA A 31 -5.08 -0.11 -10.88
CA ALA A 31 -3.85 0.12 -11.61
C ALA A 31 -3.24 1.52 -11.38
N TYR A 32 -3.91 2.46 -10.70
CA TYR A 32 -3.43 3.83 -10.51
C TYR A 32 -3.95 4.45 -9.22
N ILE A 33 -3.28 5.46 -8.71
CA ILE A 33 -3.77 6.27 -7.59
C ILE A 33 -5.04 7.02 -8.02
N GLN A 34 -6.10 6.90 -7.23
CA GLN A 34 -7.39 7.53 -7.49
C GLN A 34 -7.77 8.48 -6.36
N LEU A 35 -8.48 9.56 -6.70
CA LEU A 35 -8.97 10.52 -5.72
C LEU A 35 -10.48 10.41 -5.58
N SER A 36 -10.98 10.44 -4.35
CA SER A 36 -12.40 10.64 -4.10
C SER A 36 -12.84 12.02 -4.58
N LYS A 37 -14.15 12.18 -4.80
CA LYS A 37 -14.73 13.53 -4.82
C LYS A 37 -14.48 14.19 -3.46
N PRO A 38 -14.17 15.50 -3.42
CA PRO A 38 -14.12 16.23 -2.16
C PRO A 38 -15.49 16.20 -1.48
N PHE A 39 -15.51 16.00 -0.16
CA PHE A 39 -16.74 16.03 0.64
C PHE A 39 -16.49 16.71 1.98
N ILE A 40 -17.55 17.24 2.59
CA ILE A 40 -17.48 17.84 3.91
C ILE A 40 -17.77 16.78 4.96
N LEU A 41 -16.92 16.71 5.97
CA LEU A 41 -17.12 15.92 7.18
C LEU A 41 -16.77 16.79 8.38
N ASP A 42 -17.73 16.97 9.28
CA ASP A 42 -17.66 17.96 10.36
C ASP A 42 -17.32 19.35 9.81
N LYS A 43 -16.19 19.93 10.23
CA LYS A 43 -15.66 21.22 9.75
C LYS A 43 -14.59 21.08 8.67
N TYR A 44 -14.28 19.86 8.23
CA TYR A 44 -13.16 19.56 7.33
C TYR A 44 -13.64 19.27 5.92
N GLN A 45 -12.90 19.78 4.93
CA GLN A 45 -13.03 19.33 3.54
C GLN A 45 -12.07 18.16 3.32
N ILE A 46 -12.61 16.98 3.07
CA ILE A 46 -11.85 15.74 2.96
C ILE A 46 -11.72 15.33 1.48
N VAL A 47 -10.51 14.91 1.12
CA VAL A 47 -10.22 14.17 -0.12
C VAL A 47 -9.47 12.91 0.30
N LEU A 48 -9.94 11.76 -0.19
CA LEU A 48 -9.29 10.47 0.07
C LEU A 48 -8.47 10.05 -1.16
N ILE A 49 -7.29 9.51 -0.89
CA ILE A 49 -6.38 8.97 -1.90
C ILE A 49 -6.46 7.45 -1.81
N ASP A 50 -6.97 6.84 -2.88
CA ASP A 50 -6.92 5.38 -3.04
C ASP A 50 -5.58 4.97 -3.64
N THR A 51 -5.02 3.89 -3.12
CA THR A 51 -3.73 3.35 -3.54
C THR A 51 -3.90 1.91 -3.99
N PRO A 52 -3.14 1.44 -5.00
CA PRO A 52 -3.02 0.02 -5.28
C PRO A 52 -2.64 -0.77 -4.01
N GLY A 53 -2.99 -2.05 -3.95
CA GLY A 53 -2.45 -2.95 -2.93
C GLY A 53 -0.97 -3.24 -3.20
N PHE A 54 -0.17 -3.52 -2.16
CA PHE A 54 1.20 -4.00 -2.38
C PHE A 54 1.24 -5.44 -2.90
N ASP A 55 0.25 -6.26 -2.54
CA ASP A 55 0.06 -7.63 -3.05
C ASP A 55 -0.77 -7.65 -4.33
N ASP A 56 -0.54 -6.71 -5.23
CA ASP A 56 -1.29 -6.62 -6.47
C ASP A 56 -0.88 -7.77 -7.41
N THR A 57 -1.85 -8.48 -7.99
CA THR A 57 -1.57 -9.57 -8.94
C THR A 57 -1.22 -9.07 -10.35
N THR A 58 -1.52 -7.81 -10.65
CA THR A 58 -1.30 -7.16 -11.94
C THR A 58 -0.07 -6.25 -11.94
N LYS A 59 0.37 -5.79 -10.76
CA LYS A 59 1.51 -4.90 -10.59
C LYS A 59 2.57 -5.47 -9.66
N SER A 60 3.82 -5.20 -10.01
CA SER A 60 4.96 -5.50 -9.14
C SER A 60 4.91 -4.62 -7.87
N GLU A 61 5.42 -5.14 -6.75
CA GLU A 61 5.57 -4.41 -5.49
C GLU A 61 6.40 -3.13 -5.73
N ALA A 62 7.40 -3.20 -6.62
CA ALA A 62 8.21 -2.07 -7.09
C ALA A 62 7.39 -0.95 -7.73
N ASP A 63 6.51 -1.29 -8.67
CA ASP A 63 5.69 -0.31 -9.38
C ASP A 63 4.66 0.35 -8.46
N VAL A 64 4.14 -0.39 -7.47
CA VAL A 64 3.25 0.14 -6.44
C VAL A 64 3.99 1.12 -5.54
N LEU A 65 5.16 0.73 -5.01
CA LEU A 65 5.99 1.60 -4.18
C LEU A 65 6.36 2.88 -4.93
N ARG A 66 6.82 2.75 -6.19
CA ARG A 66 7.19 3.89 -7.03
C ARG A 66 6.02 4.85 -7.22
N GLY A 67 4.85 4.35 -7.60
CA GLY A 67 3.67 5.19 -7.82
C GLY A 67 3.23 5.95 -6.56
N ILE A 68 3.29 5.29 -5.39
CA ILE A 68 2.99 5.94 -4.09
C ILE A 68 4.04 7.00 -3.77
N ALA A 69 5.33 6.66 -3.89
CA ALA A 69 6.44 7.54 -3.59
C ALA A 69 6.42 8.82 -4.45
N GLU A 70 6.28 8.68 -5.77
CA GLU A 70 6.20 9.80 -6.72
C GLU A 70 5.02 10.73 -6.42
N TYR A 71 3.86 10.15 -6.11
CA TYR A 71 2.66 10.91 -5.79
C TYR A 71 2.84 11.71 -4.48
N LEU A 72 3.35 11.06 -3.43
CA LEU A 72 3.60 11.70 -2.15
C LEU A 72 4.71 12.76 -2.23
N ALA A 73 5.76 12.52 -3.02
CA ALA A 73 6.82 13.49 -3.29
C ALA A 73 6.26 14.72 -4.03
N THR A 74 5.42 14.51 -5.04
CA THR A 74 4.77 15.61 -5.77
C THR A 74 3.89 16.47 -4.85
N MET A 75 3.13 15.84 -3.94
CA MET A 75 2.37 16.58 -2.92
C MET A 75 3.29 17.39 -2.00
N HIS A 76 4.39 16.80 -1.55
CA HIS A 76 5.35 17.44 -0.65
C HIS A 76 6.00 18.68 -1.28
N THR A 77 6.46 18.58 -2.53
CA THR A 77 7.01 19.72 -3.30
C THR A 77 5.99 20.86 -3.43
N ARG A 78 4.70 20.54 -3.49
CA ARG A 78 3.59 21.50 -3.52
C ARG A 78 3.15 21.99 -2.13
N LYS A 79 3.87 21.60 -1.07
CA LYS A 79 3.53 21.89 0.33
C LYS A 79 2.13 21.43 0.73
N GLN A 80 1.70 20.31 0.14
CA GLN A 80 0.45 19.63 0.48
C GLN A 80 0.76 18.47 1.42
N TYR A 81 0.24 18.56 2.65
CA TYR A 81 0.51 17.57 3.69
C TYR A 81 -0.73 16.74 3.99
N LEU A 82 -0.50 15.46 4.26
CA LEU A 82 -1.55 14.53 4.64
C LEU A 82 -1.89 14.67 6.12
N HIS A 83 -3.17 14.58 6.45
CA HIS A 83 -3.63 14.52 7.84
C HIS A 83 -3.39 13.14 8.45
N GLY A 84 -3.40 12.09 7.62
CA GLY A 84 -3.06 10.75 8.04
C GLY A 84 -3.08 9.72 6.94
N ILE A 85 -2.62 8.51 7.27
CA ILE A 85 -2.72 7.33 6.42
C ILE A 85 -3.52 6.25 7.15
N ILE A 86 -4.43 5.62 6.43
CA ILE A 86 -5.18 4.46 6.91
C ILE A 86 -4.54 3.19 6.34
N TYR A 87 -4.16 2.26 7.22
CA TYR A 87 -3.81 0.89 6.89
C TYR A 87 -5.02 -0.01 7.16
N LEU A 88 -5.68 -0.50 6.11
CA LEU A 88 -6.80 -1.44 6.27
C LEU A 88 -6.28 -2.88 6.38
N HIS A 89 -6.79 -3.61 7.36
CA HIS A 89 -6.52 -5.03 7.58
C HIS A 89 -7.85 -5.77 7.76
N ARG A 90 -8.02 -6.95 7.14
CA ARG A 90 -9.26 -7.73 7.28
C ARG A 90 -9.19 -8.57 8.54
N ILE A 91 -10.17 -8.44 9.42
CA ILE A 91 -10.22 -9.29 10.63
C ILE A 91 -10.58 -10.75 10.30
N THR A 92 -11.13 -11.00 9.11
CA THR A 92 -11.45 -12.34 8.58
C THR A 92 -10.20 -13.16 8.29
N ASP A 93 -9.03 -12.54 8.11
CA ASP A 93 -7.78 -13.27 7.89
C ASP A 93 -7.41 -14.08 9.14
N ASN A 94 -7.35 -15.41 9.00
CA ASN A 94 -7.07 -16.32 10.10
C ASN A 94 -5.60 -16.30 10.55
N ARG A 95 -4.72 -15.61 9.81
CA ARG A 95 -3.29 -15.54 10.08
C ARG A 95 -2.69 -14.26 9.50
N MET A 96 -1.75 -13.67 10.23
CA MET A 96 -0.82 -12.70 9.68
C MET A 96 0.28 -13.42 8.88
N GLY A 97 -0.05 -13.79 7.65
CA GLY A 97 0.91 -14.45 6.74
C GLY A 97 2.11 -13.56 6.43
N GLY A 98 3.20 -14.16 5.95
CA GLY A 98 4.45 -13.44 5.65
C GLY A 98 4.24 -12.24 4.71
N THR A 99 3.30 -12.33 3.78
CA THR A 99 2.93 -11.23 2.88
C THR A 99 2.28 -10.05 3.61
N ALA A 100 1.31 -10.30 4.50
CA ALA A 100 0.68 -9.25 5.30
C ALA A 100 1.69 -8.55 6.24
N LEU A 101 2.65 -9.30 6.78
CA LEU A 101 3.73 -8.77 7.60
C LEU A 101 4.67 -7.85 6.81
N ARG A 102 5.09 -8.26 5.61
CA ARG A 102 5.91 -7.43 4.71
C ARG A 102 5.19 -6.13 4.35
N ASN A 103 3.91 -6.21 4.01
CA ASN A 103 3.10 -5.02 3.70
C ASN A 103 2.98 -4.06 4.87
N PHE A 104 2.78 -4.58 6.07
CA PHE A 104 2.73 -3.74 7.26
C PHE A 104 4.09 -3.11 7.58
N ARG A 105 5.19 -3.87 7.42
CA ARG A 105 6.55 -3.34 7.55
C ARG A 105 6.79 -2.20 6.55
N MET A 106 6.43 -2.40 5.28
CA MET A 106 6.56 -1.37 4.25
C MET A 106 5.74 -0.12 4.57
N PHE A 107 4.51 -0.28 5.06
CA PHE A 107 3.70 0.83 5.55
C PHE A 107 4.40 1.62 6.67
N ARG A 108 5.03 0.93 7.63
CA ARG A 108 5.77 1.59 8.72
C ARG A 108 6.96 2.38 8.22
N GLU A 109 7.76 1.81 7.31
CA GLU A 109 8.93 2.50 6.74
C GLU A 109 8.54 3.69 5.86
N LEU A 110 7.42 3.60 5.13
CA LEU A 110 6.89 4.74 4.37
C LEU A 110 6.48 5.89 5.27
N CYS A 111 5.85 5.57 6.41
CA CYS A 111 5.40 6.57 7.35
C CYS A 111 6.58 7.18 8.14
N GLY A 112 7.45 6.32 8.66
CA GLY A 112 8.46 6.67 9.66
C GLY A 112 7.89 6.90 11.05
N GLY A 113 8.72 6.70 12.08
CA GLY A 113 8.32 6.73 13.50
C GLY A 113 7.51 7.97 13.89
N ASP A 114 8.02 9.16 13.56
CA ASP A 114 7.39 10.44 13.92
C ASP A 114 5.98 10.63 13.34
N ALA A 115 5.70 10.01 12.20
CA ALA A 115 4.44 10.20 11.50
C ALA A 115 3.42 9.09 11.73
N LEU A 116 3.79 8.03 12.45
CA LEU A 116 2.87 6.97 12.88
C LEU A 116 1.76 7.50 13.79
N ALA A 117 1.99 8.58 14.54
CA ALA A 117 0.94 9.25 15.32
C ALA A 117 -0.19 9.84 14.46
N ASN A 118 0.04 10.05 13.15
CA ASN A 118 -0.99 10.48 12.21
C ASN A 118 -1.65 9.30 11.48
N CYS A 119 -1.30 8.07 11.82
CA CYS A 119 -1.81 6.88 11.14
C CYS A 119 -2.93 6.20 11.92
N ALA A 120 -3.73 5.41 11.20
CA ALA A 120 -4.68 4.48 11.78
C ALA A 120 -4.56 3.10 11.13
N VAL A 121 -4.48 2.05 11.95
CA VAL A 121 -4.78 0.68 11.56
C VAL A 121 -6.28 0.47 11.73
N VAL A 122 -6.96 0.15 10.64
CA VAL A 122 -8.40 -0.09 10.62
C VAL A 122 -8.66 -1.57 10.37
N LEU A 123 -9.25 -2.23 11.37
CA LEU A 123 -9.74 -3.60 11.27
C LEU A 123 -11.07 -3.59 10.52
N ASN A 124 -11.03 -3.99 9.25
CA ASN A 124 -12.16 -4.06 8.34
C ASN A 124 -12.82 -5.44 8.36
N MET A 125 -14.01 -5.55 7.75
CA MET A 125 -14.87 -6.75 7.78
C MET A 125 -15.21 -7.13 9.24
N TRP A 126 -15.29 -6.12 10.11
CA TRP A 126 -15.44 -6.31 11.56
C TRP A 126 -16.72 -7.06 11.94
N ASN A 127 -17.73 -6.97 11.09
CA ASN A 127 -19.03 -7.61 11.26
C ASN A 127 -19.14 -8.99 10.59
N GLU A 128 -18.08 -9.47 9.92
CA GLU A 128 -18.07 -10.78 9.24
C GLU A 128 -17.56 -11.92 10.13
N VAL A 129 -17.06 -11.59 11.33
CA VAL A 129 -16.45 -12.53 12.27
C VAL A 129 -17.18 -12.45 13.60
N SER A 130 -17.35 -13.60 14.26
CA SER A 130 -17.99 -13.65 15.57
C SER A 130 -17.22 -12.82 16.60
N ASP A 131 -17.98 -12.31 17.56
CA ASP A 131 -17.53 -11.43 18.63
C ASP A 131 -16.29 -11.93 19.39
N ASP A 132 -16.28 -13.22 19.72
CA ASP A 132 -15.17 -13.82 20.46
C ASP A 132 -13.91 -13.95 19.61
N ILE A 133 -14.07 -14.32 18.33
CA ILE A 133 -12.94 -14.47 17.41
C ILE A 133 -12.33 -13.11 17.09
N ARG A 134 -13.14 -12.09 16.79
CA ARG A 134 -12.61 -10.75 16.44
C ARG A 134 -11.88 -10.10 17.62
N ARG A 135 -12.37 -10.26 18.85
CA ARG A 135 -11.70 -9.78 20.07
C ARG A 135 -10.38 -10.51 20.33
N ALA A 136 -10.37 -11.84 20.18
CA ALA A 136 -9.14 -12.61 20.34
C ALA A 136 -8.07 -12.21 19.32
N ARG A 137 -8.46 -12.05 18.05
CA ARG A 137 -7.56 -11.60 16.97
C ARG A 137 -7.09 -10.17 17.17
N GLU A 138 -7.97 -9.23 17.52
CA GLU A 138 -7.55 -7.85 17.81
C GLU A 138 -6.51 -7.82 18.93
N LYS A 139 -6.74 -8.58 20.00
CA LYS A 139 -5.79 -8.67 21.12
C LYS A 139 -4.42 -9.15 20.63
N GLU A 140 -4.39 -10.24 19.88
CA GLU A 140 -3.16 -10.79 19.31
C GLU A 140 -2.45 -9.77 18.40
N LEU A 141 -3.19 -9.12 17.49
CA LEU A 141 -2.69 -8.08 16.58
C LEU A 141 -2.11 -6.87 17.31
N ARG A 142 -2.70 -6.51 18.46
CA ARG A 142 -2.31 -5.36 19.29
C ARG A 142 -1.11 -5.66 20.18
N GLU A 143 -0.98 -6.88 20.68
CA GLU A 143 0.00 -7.24 21.72
C GLU A 143 1.27 -7.91 21.17
N THR A 144 1.26 -8.37 19.93
CA THR A 144 2.40 -9.09 19.33
C THR A 144 3.37 -8.15 18.64
N ASP A 145 4.66 -8.22 18.98
CA ASP A 145 5.72 -7.33 18.46
C ASP A 145 5.93 -7.43 16.94
N VAL A 146 5.68 -8.59 16.35
CA VAL A 146 5.75 -8.75 14.89
C VAL A 146 4.52 -8.20 14.16
N PHE A 147 3.43 -7.87 14.88
CA PHE A 147 2.17 -7.36 14.33
C PHE A 147 2.08 -5.83 14.50
N PHE A 148 0.94 -5.31 14.97
CA PHE A 148 0.67 -3.87 14.97
C PHE A 148 1.20 -3.17 16.23
N LYS A 149 1.60 -3.92 17.25
CA LYS A 149 2.12 -3.39 18.52
C LYS A 149 3.15 -2.25 18.33
N PRO A 150 4.21 -2.38 17.50
CA PRO A 150 5.20 -1.32 17.41
C PRO A 150 4.66 0.00 16.82
N ALA A 151 3.63 -0.06 15.98
CA ALA A 151 3.02 1.15 15.44
C ALA A 151 2.04 1.77 16.45
N ILE A 152 1.31 0.94 17.19
CA ILE A 152 0.42 1.38 18.26
C ILE A 152 1.22 2.08 19.38
N ASP A 153 2.35 1.49 19.77
CA ASP A 153 3.27 2.08 20.75
C ASP A 153 3.84 3.43 20.25
N ALA A 154 3.97 3.61 18.93
CA ALA A 154 4.37 4.87 18.28
C ALA A 154 3.20 5.84 18.01
N GLY A 155 2.00 5.58 18.55
CA GLY A 155 0.84 6.47 18.50
C GLY A 155 -0.13 6.20 17.34
N THR A 156 0.04 5.15 16.55
CA THR A 156 -0.96 4.75 15.54
C THR A 156 -2.26 4.34 16.22
N LEU A 157 -3.37 4.91 15.77
CA LEU A 157 -4.70 4.53 16.27
C LEU A 157 -5.09 3.15 15.74
N MET A 158 -5.74 2.33 16.57
CA MET A 158 -6.41 1.11 16.12
C MET A 158 -7.92 1.30 16.21
N MET A 159 -8.61 1.15 15.08
CA MET A 159 -10.05 1.39 14.93
C MET A 159 -10.73 0.25 14.18
N HIS A 160 -12.07 0.20 14.23
CA HIS A 160 -12.86 -0.84 13.60
C HIS A 160 -13.77 -0.27 12.52
N HIS A 161 -13.87 -0.96 11.38
CA HIS A 161 -14.82 -0.63 10.33
C HIS A 161 -15.87 -1.73 10.16
N GLU A 162 -17.12 -1.31 10.38
CA GLU A 162 -18.32 -2.14 10.40
C GLU A 162 -18.99 -2.28 9.01
N GLY A 163 -18.31 -1.84 7.94
CA GLY A 163 -18.78 -1.98 6.56
C GLY A 163 -19.78 -0.90 6.10
N GLY A 164 -20.06 0.11 6.93
CA GLY A 164 -21.02 1.18 6.63
C GLY A 164 -20.42 2.58 6.64
N ALA A 165 -21.07 3.52 5.95
CA ALA A 165 -20.68 4.94 5.95
C ALA A 165 -20.50 5.56 7.36
N PRO A 166 -21.32 5.23 8.39
CA PRO A 166 -21.13 5.78 9.74
C PRO A 166 -19.77 5.46 10.35
N SER A 167 -19.32 4.19 10.33
CA SER A 167 -18.02 3.82 10.89
C SER A 167 -16.86 4.35 10.06
N ALA A 168 -17.00 4.38 8.72
CA ALA A 168 -15.99 4.99 7.85
C ALA A 168 -15.80 6.49 8.15
N ARG A 169 -16.90 7.23 8.34
CA ARG A 169 -16.86 8.65 8.69
C ARG A 169 -16.33 8.88 10.10
N ALA A 170 -16.69 8.05 11.08
CA ALA A 170 -16.15 8.15 12.43
C ALA A 170 -14.61 8.01 12.45
N ILE A 171 -14.07 7.07 11.68
CA ILE A 171 -12.61 6.92 11.49
C ILE A 171 -12.00 8.19 10.91
N LEU A 172 -12.60 8.74 9.85
CA LEU A 172 -12.09 9.96 9.21
C LEU A 172 -12.20 11.19 10.09
N SER A 173 -13.25 11.32 10.90
CA SER A 173 -13.40 12.42 11.87
C SER A 173 -12.28 12.42 12.90
N GLN A 174 -11.80 11.25 13.34
CA GLN A 174 -10.64 11.16 14.23
C GLN A 174 -9.35 11.60 13.52
N ILE A 175 -9.09 11.08 12.32
CA ILE A 175 -7.86 11.38 11.57
C ILE A 175 -7.81 12.84 11.12
N ALA A 176 -8.95 13.45 10.77
CA ALA A 176 -9.03 14.83 10.33
C ALA A 176 -8.64 15.84 11.43
N GLN A 177 -8.64 15.44 12.70
CA GLN A 177 -8.18 16.27 13.81
C GLN A 177 -6.66 16.33 13.95
N ASN A 178 -5.93 15.47 13.23
CA ASN A 178 -4.47 15.45 13.29
C ASN A 178 -3.87 16.69 12.65
N ASN A 179 -2.79 17.19 13.23
CA ASN A 179 -1.94 18.20 12.59
C ASN A 179 -1.19 17.54 11.42
N PRO A 180 -1.34 18.02 10.16
CA PRO A 180 -0.65 17.45 9.02
C PRO A 180 0.86 17.48 9.17
N ARG A 181 1.52 16.40 8.76
CA ARG A 181 2.97 16.28 8.80
C ARG A 181 3.49 15.48 7.59
N PRO A 182 4.71 15.76 7.13
CA PRO A 182 5.34 14.94 6.09
C PRO A 182 5.70 13.56 6.63
N PHE A 183 5.44 12.53 5.83
CA PHE A 183 5.89 11.16 6.07
C PHE A 183 7.36 10.98 5.68
N LEU A 184 8.01 9.94 6.20
CA LEU A 184 9.44 9.69 5.99
C LEU A 184 9.81 9.61 4.52
N ILE A 185 9.04 8.88 3.71
CA ILE A 185 9.30 8.76 2.28
C ILE A 185 9.31 10.11 1.55
N GLN A 186 8.49 11.07 1.99
CA GLN A 186 8.43 12.41 1.42
C GLN A 186 9.71 13.19 1.75
N ARG A 187 10.16 13.11 3.01
CA ARG A 187 11.41 13.75 3.44
C ARG A 187 12.63 13.12 2.76
N GLU A 188 12.68 11.80 2.69
CA GLU A 188 13.79 11.07 2.08
C GLU A 188 13.96 11.44 0.61
N ILE A 189 12.86 11.51 -0.14
CA ILE A 189 12.91 11.82 -1.56
C ILE A 189 13.12 13.32 -1.80
N VAL A 190 12.33 14.18 -1.14
CA VAL A 190 12.27 15.61 -1.49
C VAL A 190 13.28 16.44 -0.72
N ASP A 191 13.44 16.18 0.58
CA ASP A 191 14.33 16.99 1.44
C ASP A 191 15.76 16.46 1.43
N MET A 192 15.94 15.13 1.40
CA MET A 192 17.25 14.49 1.40
C MET A 192 17.75 14.10 0.00
N GLY A 193 16.90 14.19 -1.03
CA GLY A 193 17.27 13.89 -2.41
C GLY A 193 17.57 12.42 -2.69
N LYS A 194 17.10 11.49 -1.86
CA LYS A 194 17.38 10.05 -2.03
C LYS A 194 16.60 9.48 -3.22
N PRO A 195 17.22 8.64 -4.07
CA PRO A 195 16.47 7.78 -4.99
C PRO A 195 15.60 6.79 -4.21
N ILE A 196 14.53 6.28 -4.84
CA ILE A 196 13.59 5.36 -4.17
C ILE A 196 14.33 4.13 -3.61
N SER A 197 15.33 3.63 -4.31
CA SER A 197 16.19 2.51 -3.89
C SER A 197 16.96 2.73 -2.58
N GLU A 198 17.18 3.98 -2.18
CA GLU A 198 17.89 4.35 -0.93
C GLU A 198 16.95 4.82 0.18
N THR A 199 15.64 4.90 -0.09
CA THR A 199 14.63 5.20 0.92
C THR A 199 14.47 4.01 1.88
N SER A 200 14.00 4.28 3.10
CA SER A 200 13.77 3.23 4.10
C SER A 200 12.79 2.17 3.59
N ALA A 201 11.74 2.60 2.88
CA ALA A 201 10.78 1.69 2.24
C ALA A 201 11.38 0.91 1.06
N GLY A 202 12.22 1.56 0.24
CA GLY A 202 12.89 0.93 -0.88
C GLY A 202 13.89 -0.14 -0.45
N LEU A 203 14.65 0.12 0.63
CA LEU A 203 15.58 -0.85 1.21
C LEU A 203 14.86 -2.09 1.74
N VAL A 204 13.70 -1.92 2.38
CA VAL A 204 12.87 -3.07 2.80
C VAL A 204 12.43 -3.89 1.60
N LEU A 205 11.91 -3.26 0.54
CA LEU A 205 11.47 -3.98 -0.64
C LEU A 205 12.62 -4.69 -1.36
N LEU A 206 13.77 -4.02 -1.52
CA LEU A 206 14.97 -4.62 -2.11
C LEU A 206 15.45 -5.83 -1.29
N GLY A 207 15.42 -5.75 0.04
CA GLY A 207 15.75 -6.87 0.93
C GLY A 207 14.78 -8.04 0.76
N ASP A 208 13.48 -7.77 0.70
CA ASP A 208 12.46 -8.80 0.48
C ASP A 208 12.59 -9.47 -0.90
N LEU A 209 12.85 -8.69 -1.96
CA LEU A 209 13.11 -9.21 -3.30
C LEU A 209 14.39 -10.04 -3.35
N ALA A 210 15.46 -9.62 -2.66
CA ALA A 210 16.71 -10.37 -2.59
C ALA A 210 16.53 -11.72 -1.86
N ALA A 211 15.77 -11.73 -0.76
CA ALA A 211 15.45 -12.96 -0.05
C ALA A 211 14.60 -13.92 -0.90
N LYS A 212 13.59 -13.40 -1.64
CA LYS A 212 12.79 -14.19 -2.59
C LYS A 212 13.68 -14.79 -3.69
N HIS A 213 14.61 -14.01 -4.25
CA HIS A 213 15.53 -14.48 -5.28
C HIS A 213 16.47 -15.57 -4.76
N LEU A 214 17.10 -15.40 -3.59
CA LEU A 214 17.96 -16.43 -3.00
C LEU A 214 17.23 -17.76 -2.77
N LYS A 215 15.97 -17.69 -2.31
CA LYS A 215 15.15 -18.89 -2.13
C LYS A 215 14.87 -19.61 -3.46
N GLN A 216 14.61 -18.86 -4.53
CA GLN A 216 14.39 -19.44 -5.85
C GLN A 216 15.66 -20.06 -6.45
N LEU A 217 16.84 -19.45 -6.23
CA LEU A 217 18.11 -20.05 -6.65
C LEU A 217 18.36 -21.39 -5.95
N ALA A 218 18.15 -21.45 -4.64
CA ALA A 218 18.27 -22.70 -3.90
C ALA A 218 17.29 -23.77 -4.42
N GLN A 219 16.04 -23.39 -4.69
CA GLN A 219 15.03 -24.29 -5.24
C GLN A 219 15.39 -24.77 -6.66
N LEU A 220 15.95 -23.92 -7.51
CA LEU A 220 16.40 -24.31 -8.84
C LEU A 220 17.56 -25.29 -8.78
N HIS A 221 18.53 -25.09 -7.88
CA HIS A 221 19.62 -26.04 -7.67
C HIS A 221 19.12 -27.40 -7.17
N GLU A 222 18.14 -27.42 -6.26
CA GLU A 222 17.52 -28.66 -5.77
C GLU A 222 16.80 -29.40 -6.91
N MET A 223 16.02 -28.67 -7.72
CA MET A 223 15.35 -29.22 -8.90
C MET A 223 16.31 -29.75 -9.96
N GLU A 224 17.48 -29.14 -10.12
CA GLU A 224 18.52 -29.63 -11.05
C GLU A 224 19.04 -31.00 -10.60
N ALA A 225 19.27 -31.19 -9.30
CA ALA A 225 19.70 -32.48 -8.76
C ALA A 225 18.60 -33.56 -8.88
N GLU A 226 17.34 -33.21 -8.62
CA GLU A 226 16.18 -34.11 -8.79
C GLU A 226 16.01 -34.53 -10.26
N LEU A 227 16.13 -33.57 -11.19
CA LEU A 227 16.03 -33.85 -12.62
C LEU A 227 17.13 -34.81 -13.10
N GLU A 228 18.37 -34.62 -12.64
CA GLU A 228 19.47 -35.53 -12.95
C GLU A 228 19.19 -36.96 -12.46
N GLU A 229 18.59 -37.11 -11.28
CA GLU A 229 18.22 -38.43 -10.75
C GLU A 229 17.08 -39.07 -11.56
N ALA A 230 16.05 -38.30 -11.91
CA ALA A 230 14.97 -38.77 -12.77
C ALA A 230 15.48 -39.20 -14.15
N VAL A 231 16.49 -38.51 -14.70
CA VAL A 231 17.21 -38.91 -15.92
C VAL A 231 17.94 -40.23 -15.74
N ARG A 232 18.67 -40.42 -14.63
CA ARG A 232 19.35 -41.68 -14.32
C ARG A 232 18.38 -42.85 -14.19
N GLN A 233 17.21 -42.62 -13.58
CA GLN A 233 16.17 -43.63 -13.38
C GLN A 233 15.30 -43.88 -14.62
N LYS A 234 15.46 -43.06 -15.68
CA LYS A 234 14.63 -43.08 -16.90
C LYS A 234 13.12 -42.86 -16.62
N ASP A 235 12.80 -42.09 -15.58
CA ASP A 235 11.42 -41.68 -15.32
C ASP A 235 11.06 -40.48 -16.21
N GLU A 236 10.58 -40.76 -17.43
CA GLU A 236 10.21 -39.73 -18.40
C GLU A 236 9.05 -38.84 -17.91
N LYS A 237 8.20 -39.33 -16.99
CA LYS A 237 7.06 -38.56 -16.50
C LYS A 237 7.54 -37.53 -15.48
N GLU A 238 8.33 -37.95 -14.50
CA GLU A 238 8.92 -37.08 -13.49
C GLU A 238 9.85 -36.04 -14.13
N GLN A 239 10.65 -36.43 -15.12
CA GLN A 239 11.48 -35.48 -15.89
C GLN A 239 10.65 -34.34 -16.49
N ARG A 240 9.55 -34.66 -17.18
CA ARG A 240 8.68 -33.63 -17.80
C ARG A 240 8.03 -32.72 -16.76
N GLU A 241 7.55 -33.28 -15.65
CA GLU A 241 6.96 -32.49 -14.56
C GLU A 241 7.99 -31.54 -13.93
N LEU A 242 9.21 -32.02 -13.68
CA LEU A 242 10.30 -31.21 -13.14
C LEU A 242 10.76 -30.13 -14.12
N GLU A 243 10.90 -30.43 -15.41
CA GLU A 243 11.24 -29.44 -16.44
C GLU A 243 10.21 -28.31 -16.53
N GLU A 244 8.91 -28.63 -16.46
CA GLU A 244 7.84 -27.63 -16.45
C GLU A 244 7.91 -26.72 -15.21
N ILE A 245 8.17 -27.29 -14.03
CA ILE A 245 8.29 -26.54 -12.78
C ILE A 245 9.57 -25.69 -12.80
N GLN A 246 10.69 -26.23 -13.31
CA GLN A 246 11.94 -25.51 -13.43
C GLN A 246 11.80 -24.31 -14.38
N LEU A 247 11.12 -24.48 -15.51
CA LEU A 247 10.84 -23.39 -16.44
C LEU A 247 9.98 -22.29 -15.79
N LYS A 248 8.92 -22.67 -15.04
CA LYS A 248 8.11 -21.72 -14.27
C LYS A 248 8.95 -20.97 -13.24
N THR A 249 9.81 -21.67 -12.51
CA THR A 249 10.67 -21.08 -11.47
C THR A 249 11.72 -20.14 -12.05
N LYS A 250 12.35 -20.50 -13.18
CA LYS A 250 13.26 -19.61 -13.93
C LYS A 250 12.57 -18.33 -14.40
N ARG A 251 11.34 -18.44 -14.93
CA ARG A 251 10.54 -17.26 -15.34
C ARG A 251 10.22 -16.34 -14.16
N GLU A 252 9.85 -16.90 -13.02
CA GLU A 252 9.60 -16.11 -11.81
C GLU A 252 10.87 -15.44 -11.27
N ARG A 253 12.04 -16.10 -11.38
CA ARG A 253 13.33 -15.49 -11.05
C ARG A 253 13.62 -14.28 -11.93
N ASP A 254 13.51 -14.44 -13.25
CA ASP A 254 13.77 -13.35 -14.20
C ASP A 254 12.84 -12.15 -13.95
N ARG A 255 11.59 -12.41 -13.54
CA ARG A 255 10.65 -11.37 -13.11
C ARG A 255 11.12 -10.63 -11.86
N LEU A 256 11.61 -11.33 -10.84
CA LEU A 256 12.13 -10.69 -9.62
C LEU A 256 13.41 -9.87 -9.87
N GLU A 257 14.30 -10.35 -10.74
CA GLU A 257 15.50 -9.60 -11.13
C GLU A 257 15.14 -8.30 -11.84
N GLU A 258 14.19 -8.36 -12.76
CA GLU A 258 13.65 -7.18 -13.44
C GLU A 258 12.99 -6.22 -12.44
N GLU A 259 12.26 -6.72 -11.45
CA GLU A 259 11.66 -5.92 -10.39
C GLU A 259 12.71 -5.20 -9.53
N GLN A 260 13.78 -5.89 -9.14
CA GLN A 260 14.91 -5.27 -8.43
C GLN A 260 15.56 -4.17 -9.26
N ARG A 261 15.77 -4.41 -10.56
CA ARG A 261 16.34 -3.43 -11.48
C ARG A 261 15.46 -2.18 -11.57
N ARG A 262 14.14 -2.35 -11.71
CA ARG A 262 13.18 -1.23 -11.75
C ARG A 262 13.23 -0.33 -10.54
N ILE A 263 13.47 -0.86 -9.34
CA ILE A 263 13.63 -0.03 -8.13
C ILE A 263 14.98 0.66 -8.12
N ARG A 264 16.06 -0.07 -8.44
CA ARG A 264 17.44 0.47 -8.44
C ARG A 264 17.58 1.64 -9.41
N ASP A 265 16.96 1.52 -10.57
CA ASP A 265 17.02 2.52 -11.63
C ASP A 265 15.94 3.61 -11.50
N ALA A 266 15.06 3.52 -10.48
CA ALA A 266 14.02 4.52 -10.27
C ALA A 266 14.64 5.86 -9.83
N PRO A 267 14.39 6.96 -10.56
CA PRO A 267 14.93 8.26 -10.21
C PRO A 267 14.34 8.78 -8.90
N ALA A 268 15.06 9.66 -8.21
CA ALA A 268 14.58 10.31 -6.99
C ALA A 268 13.28 11.10 -7.22
N VAL A 269 13.19 11.80 -8.34
CA VAL A 269 11.98 12.50 -8.77
C VAL A 269 11.84 12.28 -10.27
N ALA A 270 10.69 11.77 -10.71
CA ALA A 270 10.37 11.77 -12.13
C ALA A 270 10.41 13.22 -12.61
N THR A 271 11.36 13.55 -13.49
CA THR A 271 11.42 14.82 -14.21
C THR A 271 10.01 15.17 -14.68
N GLU A 272 9.43 16.25 -14.13
CA GLU A 272 8.08 16.76 -14.36
C GLU A 272 7.19 15.82 -15.17
N VAL A 273 6.53 14.85 -14.52
CA VAL A 273 5.46 14.10 -15.18
C VAL A 273 4.34 15.11 -15.48
N PRO A 274 4.03 15.40 -16.76
CA PRO A 274 2.85 16.18 -17.07
C PRO A 274 1.69 15.30 -16.63
N LEU A 275 0.94 15.74 -15.62
CA LEU A 275 -0.38 15.18 -15.36
C LEU A 275 -1.16 15.28 -16.68
N ARG A 276 -1.23 14.20 -17.46
CA ARG A 276 -2.13 14.13 -18.59
C ARG A 276 -3.52 14.32 -18.02
N THR A 277 -4.06 15.50 -18.31
CA THR A 277 -5.34 16.01 -17.84
C THR A 277 -6.45 15.02 -18.20
N VAL A 278 -6.97 14.31 -17.20
CA VAL A 278 -8.24 13.60 -17.33
C VAL A 278 -9.35 14.57 -16.93
N GLY A 279 -9.86 15.34 -17.90
CA GLY A 279 -11.19 15.98 -17.85
C GLY A 279 -11.44 17.09 -16.82
N PRO A 280 -12.64 17.73 -16.87
CA PRO A 280 -12.87 19.13 -16.48
C PRO A 280 -12.96 19.41 -14.96
N LEU A 281 -12.35 18.58 -14.12
CA LEU A 281 -12.37 18.76 -12.66
C LEU A 281 -11.37 19.82 -12.16
N GLN A 282 -10.31 20.12 -12.92
CA GLN A 282 -9.41 21.24 -12.59
C GLN A 282 -10.12 22.59 -12.63
N THR A 283 -11.07 22.82 -13.55
CA THR A 283 -11.75 24.12 -13.66
C THR A 283 -12.58 24.45 -12.42
N ILE A 284 -13.12 23.45 -11.73
CA ILE A 284 -13.97 23.65 -10.54
C ILE A 284 -13.11 23.94 -9.32
N VAL A 285 -12.05 23.18 -9.09
CA VAL A 285 -11.16 23.39 -7.93
C VAL A 285 -10.45 24.74 -8.04
N THR A 286 -9.97 25.13 -9.23
CA THR A 286 -9.32 26.44 -9.42
C THR A 286 -10.31 27.60 -9.32
N LYS A 287 -11.57 27.43 -9.74
CA LYS A 287 -12.62 28.47 -9.60
C LYS A 287 -13.04 28.63 -8.14
N VAL A 288 -13.24 27.54 -7.40
CA VAL A 288 -13.57 27.57 -5.97
C VAL A 288 -12.43 28.20 -5.17
N TRP A 289 -11.18 27.90 -5.52
CA TRP A 289 -10.00 28.48 -4.85
C TRP A 289 -9.84 29.99 -5.15
N ARG A 290 -10.12 30.44 -6.38
CA ARG A 290 -10.12 31.87 -6.73
C ARG A 290 -11.26 32.64 -6.04
N ALA A 291 -12.46 32.04 -5.96
CA ALA A 291 -13.60 32.64 -5.26
C ALA A 291 -13.34 32.76 -3.74
N TRP A 292 -12.70 31.76 -3.14
CA TRP A 292 -12.30 31.79 -1.73
C TRP A 292 -11.23 32.86 -1.45
N ARG A 293 -10.25 33.03 -2.35
CA ARG A 293 -9.21 34.08 -2.23
C ARG A 293 -9.79 35.49 -2.32
N ALA A 294 -10.72 35.71 -3.25
CA ALA A 294 -11.38 37.00 -3.44
C ALA A 294 -12.29 37.41 -2.25
N LEU A 295 -12.84 36.44 -1.52
CA LEU A 295 -13.60 36.72 -0.29
C LEU A 295 -12.71 37.14 0.88
N ARG A 296 -11.46 36.65 0.92
CA ARG A 296 -10.52 36.87 2.02
C ARG A 296 -9.79 38.21 1.94
N GLU A 297 -9.76 38.84 0.77
CA GLU A 297 -9.17 40.16 0.54
C GLU A 297 -10.19 41.31 0.70
N ARG A 298 -11.45 41.00 1.05
CA ARG A 298 -12.54 41.98 1.28
C ARG A 298 -12.96 42.10 2.75
N VAL A 299 -12.20 41.52 3.67
CA VAL A 299 -12.33 41.65 5.14
C VAL A 299 -10.99 42.12 5.67
#